data_AF-A0A0N4UYI0-F1
#
_entry.id   AF-A0A0N4UYI0-F1
#
_cell.length_a   1.000
_cell.length_b   1.000
_cell.length_c   1.000
_cell.angle_alpha   90.00
_cell.angle_beta   90.00
_cell.angle_gamma   90.00
#
_symmetry.space_group_name_H-M   'P 1'
#
loop_
_entity.id
_entity.type
_entity.pdbx_description
1 polymer ?
#
loop_
_entity_poly.entity_id
_entity_poly.type
_entity_poly.pdbx_seq_one_letter_code
_entity_poly.pdbx_strand_id
1 'polypeptide(L)'
;MRQQLLLMLLIVPIIYADSCNQYNTCRQCDSAVDSDGSQMCSWCSHTLKCVSISGLECVFGNKISDIYDCPIEVSNGYEYEESFAKKMMGISGAAYTSKPNECLKNIIHGATLKKQVTVQCDSEDDDCSGFVGLSSYYKAIILSFRGTDGFTQLVVEAAESVFSKKVSVIGGGKVSKYFYDAFNSVWSGGMMAEVLSLRSAYPSYELWVLFTPLQIVCNI
;
A
#
# COMPACT_ATOMS: atom_id res chain seq x y z
N MET A 1 -34.55 50.54 -6.07
CA MET A 1 -34.48 49.16 -6.60
C MET A 1 -33.15 48.83 -7.28
N ARG A 2 -32.56 49.67 -8.15
CA ARG A 2 -31.29 49.34 -8.84
C ARG A 2 -30.06 49.14 -7.92
N GLN A 3 -29.97 49.84 -6.79
CA GLN A 3 -28.84 49.72 -5.86
C GLN A 3 -28.83 48.43 -5.04
N GLN A 4 -30.00 47.86 -4.74
CA GLN A 4 -30.10 46.58 -4.02
C GLN A 4 -29.74 45.37 -4.91
N LEU A 5 -30.00 45.46 -6.23
CA LEU A 5 -29.66 44.41 -7.19
C LEU A 5 -28.13 44.28 -7.39
N LEU A 6 -27.40 45.41 -7.38
CA LEU A 6 -25.95 45.44 -7.53
C LEU A 6 -25.19 44.92 -6.30
N LEU A 7 -25.73 45.13 -5.09
CA LEU A 7 -25.18 44.51 -3.88
C LEU A 7 -25.36 42.98 -3.89
N MET A 8 -26.53 42.47 -4.31
CA MET A 8 -26.76 41.02 -4.41
C MET A 8 -25.79 40.33 -5.40
N LEU A 9 -25.44 40.97 -6.52
CA LEU A 9 -24.52 40.40 -7.53
C LEU A 9 -23.05 40.35 -7.08
N LEU A 10 -22.63 41.18 -6.13
CA LEU A 10 -21.26 41.19 -5.61
C LEU A 10 -21.07 40.29 -4.38
N ILE A 11 -22.14 39.94 -3.68
CA ILE A 11 -22.07 39.12 -2.45
C ILE A 11 -22.12 37.62 -2.81
N VAL A 12 -22.86 37.23 -3.84
CA VAL A 12 -22.99 35.81 -4.25
C VAL A 12 -21.64 35.14 -4.53
N PRO A 13 -20.68 35.73 -5.27
CA PRO A 13 -19.39 35.08 -5.53
C PRO A 13 -18.50 34.92 -4.28
N ILE A 14 -18.63 35.83 -3.31
CA ILE A 14 -17.85 35.82 -2.06
C ILE A 14 -18.34 34.70 -1.13
N ILE A 15 -19.65 34.43 -1.10
CA ILE A 15 -20.23 33.35 -0.30
C ILE A 15 -19.78 31.96 -0.80
N TYR A 16 -19.51 31.81 -2.11
CA TYR A 16 -19.11 30.50 -2.68
C TYR A 16 -17.64 30.14 -2.45
N ALA A 17 -16.71 31.10 -2.45
CA ALA A 17 -15.28 30.84 -2.18
C ALA A 17 -15.02 30.45 -0.71
N ASP A 18 -15.83 30.93 0.23
CA ASP A 18 -15.68 30.66 1.67
C ASP A 18 -16.25 29.30 2.12
N SER A 19 -17.04 28.63 1.28
CA SER A 19 -17.77 27.40 1.65
C SER A 19 -16.88 26.17 1.87
N CYS A 20 -15.70 26.12 1.23
CA CYS A 20 -14.76 25.01 1.34
C CYS A 20 -13.77 25.19 2.50
N ASN A 21 -13.53 26.43 2.95
CA ASN A 21 -12.54 26.76 3.99
C ASN A 21 -12.88 26.18 5.37
N GLN A 22 -14.13 25.78 5.59
CA GLN A 22 -14.57 25.13 6.83
C GLN A 22 -14.11 23.67 6.97
N TYR A 23 -13.68 23.03 5.87
CA TYR A 23 -13.25 21.63 5.89
C TYR A 23 -11.73 21.53 6.08
N ASN A 24 -11.32 21.02 7.23
CA ASN A 24 -9.91 20.98 7.64
C ASN A 24 -9.21 19.66 7.32
N THR A 25 -9.94 18.68 6.79
CA THR A 25 -9.40 17.37 6.40
C THR A 25 -9.77 17.05 4.96
N CYS A 26 -8.91 16.30 4.26
CA CYS A 26 -9.16 15.89 2.89
C CYS A 26 -10.48 15.13 2.75
N ARG A 27 -10.76 14.21 3.68
CA ARG A 27 -11.97 13.39 3.65
C ARG A 27 -13.25 14.22 3.79
N GLN A 28 -13.25 15.20 4.68
CA GLN A 28 -14.37 16.14 4.81
C GLN A 28 -14.54 17.01 3.57
N CYS A 29 -13.42 17.46 3.00
CA CYS A 29 -13.40 18.27 1.78
C CYS A 29 -13.96 17.51 0.57
N ASP A 30 -13.52 16.28 0.37
CA ASP A 30 -13.95 15.41 -0.72
C ASP A 30 -15.42 15.00 -0.58
N SER A 31 -15.91 14.86 0.66
CA SER A 31 -17.32 14.56 0.92
C SER A 31 -18.26 15.77 0.76
N ALA A 32 -17.75 16.97 0.46
CA ALA A 32 -18.56 18.17 0.35
C ALA A 32 -19.30 18.24 -0.99
N VAL A 33 -20.63 18.21 -0.93
CA VAL A 33 -21.53 18.25 -2.09
C VAL A 33 -22.52 19.42 -1.99
N ASP A 34 -22.90 19.98 -3.14
CA ASP A 34 -23.92 21.02 -3.23
C ASP A 34 -25.35 20.49 -3.01
N SER A 35 -26.34 21.37 -3.13
CA SER A 35 -27.76 21.02 -2.97
C SER A 35 -28.24 19.97 -3.95
N ASP A 36 -27.57 19.84 -5.10
CA ASP A 36 -27.91 18.90 -6.17
C ASP A 36 -27.12 17.59 -6.02
N GLY A 37 -26.29 17.47 -4.98
CA GLY A 37 -25.44 16.31 -4.72
C GLY A 37 -24.17 16.26 -5.57
N SER A 38 -23.83 17.36 -6.27
CA SER A 38 -22.59 17.45 -7.04
C SER A 38 -21.43 17.87 -6.15
N GLN A 39 -20.25 17.31 -6.37
CA GLN A 39 -19.06 17.66 -5.59
C GLN A 39 -18.73 19.14 -5.77
N MET A 40 -18.50 19.86 -4.66
CA MET A 40 -18.28 21.31 -4.69
C MET A 40 -16.84 21.73 -4.34
N CYS A 41 -16.16 20.90 -3.55
CA CYS A 41 -14.81 21.17 -3.05
C CYS A 41 -13.85 20.03 -3.44
N SER A 42 -12.56 20.34 -3.48
CA SER A 42 -11.50 19.37 -3.71
C SER A 42 -10.27 19.73 -2.86
N TRP A 43 -9.56 18.72 -2.38
CA TRP A 43 -8.38 18.90 -1.55
C TRP A 43 -7.15 19.17 -2.42
N CYS A 44 -6.41 20.23 -2.09
CA CYS A 44 -5.13 20.54 -2.71
C CYS A 44 -3.98 19.90 -1.93
N SER A 45 -3.36 18.85 -2.47
CA SER A 45 -2.35 18.05 -1.75
C SER A 45 -1.07 18.83 -1.42
N HIS A 46 -0.75 19.86 -2.21
CA HIS A 46 0.46 20.66 -2.01
C HIS A 46 0.31 21.68 -0.87
N THR A 47 -0.85 22.33 -0.76
CA THR A 47 -1.10 23.37 0.23
C THR A 47 -1.80 22.85 1.48
N LEU A 48 -2.26 21.59 1.47
CA LEU A 48 -3.04 20.94 2.53
C LEU A 48 -4.30 21.73 2.89
N LYS A 49 -4.99 22.24 1.86
CA LYS A 49 -6.22 23.04 2.01
C LYS A 49 -7.34 22.50 1.15
N CYS A 50 -8.56 22.63 1.66
CA CYS A 50 -9.77 22.43 0.89
C CYS A 50 -10.05 23.68 0.05
N VAL A 51 -10.25 23.51 -1.26
CA VAL A 51 -10.52 24.61 -2.19
C VAL A 51 -11.74 24.29 -3.04
N SER A 52 -12.35 25.31 -3.65
CA SER A 52 -13.42 25.07 -4.62
C SER A 52 -12.90 24.31 -5.84
N ILE A 53 -13.70 23.38 -6.38
CA ILE A 53 -13.37 22.65 -7.63
C ILE A 53 -13.13 23.64 -8.78
N SER A 54 -13.91 24.71 -8.85
CA SER A 54 -13.79 25.74 -9.89
C SER A 54 -12.76 26.83 -9.55
N GLY A 55 -12.20 26.81 -8.34
CA GLY A 55 -11.25 27.81 -7.85
C GLY A 55 -9.84 27.64 -8.40
N LEU A 56 -9.17 28.77 -8.64
CA LEU A 56 -7.75 28.87 -9.01
C LEU A 56 -6.79 28.73 -7.80
N GLU A 57 -7.31 28.47 -6.61
CA GLU A 57 -6.52 28.44 -5.36
C GLU A 57 -5.58 27.21 -5.25
N CYS A 58 -5.67 26.27 -6.21
CA CYS A 58 -4.75 25.15 -6.38
C CYS A 58 -4.14 25.13 -7.80
N VAL A 59 -3.73 26.28 -8.34
CA VAL A 59 -3.12 26.39 -9.69
C VAL A 59 -1.78 25.66 -9.80
N PHE A 60 -0.99 25.61 -8.72
CA PHE A 60 0.35 24.99 -8.71
C PHE A 60 0.39 23.64 -7.98
N GLY A 61 -0.77 23.06 -7.66
CA GLY A 61 -0.88 21.81 -6.91
C GLY A 61 -1.79 20.80 -7.59
N ASN A 62 -1.79 19.58 -7.08
CA ASN A 62 -2.71 18.53 -7.52
C ASN A 62 -3.99 18.57 -6.67
N LYS A 63 -5.13 18.71 -7.35
CA LYS A 63 -6.46 18.50 -6.77
C LYS A 63 -6.71 17.00 -6.68
N ILE A 64 -7.10 16.54 -5.51
CA ILE A 64 -7.52 15.15 -5.31
C ILE A 64 -8.92 14.98 -5.91
N SER A 65 -9.08 13.92 -6.71
CA SER A 65 -10.35 13.57 -7.38
C SER A 65 -11.02 12.32 -6.82
N ASP A 66 -10.34 11.60 -5.93
CA ASP A 66 -10.84 10.37 -5.31
C ASP A 66 -10.51 10.38 -3.82
N ILE A 67 -11.49 10.04 -2.99
CA ILE A 67 -11.35 9.89 -1.53
C ILE A 67 -10.19 8.96 -1.11
N TYR A 68 -9.79 8.01 -1.96
CA TYR A 68 -8.68 7.10 -1.69
C TYR A 68 -7.30 7.75 -1.84
N ASP A 69 -7.20 8.88 -2.54
CA ASP A 69 -5.96 9.64 -2.67
C ASP A 69 -5.76 10.64 -1.51
N CYS A 70 -6.75 10.77 -0.63
CA CYS A 70 -6.64 11.62 0.55
C CYS A 70 -5.48 11.20 1.46
N PRO A 71 -4.70 12.16 1.99
CA PRO A 71 -3.72 11.88 3.04
C PRO A 71 -4.40 11.15 4.20
N ILE A 72 -3.85 9.99 4.54
CA ILE A 72 -4.29 9.20 5.69
C ILE A 72 -3.58 9.79 6.91
N GLU A 73 -4.33 10.17 7.94
CA GLU A 73 -3.75 10.47 9.24
C GLU A 73 -3.10 9.21 9.80
N VAL A 74 -1.77 9.25 9.93
CA VAL A 74 -1.03 8.15 10.52
C VAL A 74 -1.17 8.25 12.03
N SER A 75 -1.60 7.16 12.67
CA SER A 75 -1.70 7.11 14.14
C SER A 75 -0.31 7.31 14.77
N ASN A 76 -0.26 8.07 15.86
CA ASN A 76 0.98 8.36 16.56
C ASN A 76 1.73 7.07 16.94
N GLY A 77 2.99 6.94 16.52
CA GLY A 77 3.82 5.75 16.69
C GLY A 77 3.84 4.79 15.49
N TYR A 78 3.09 5.07 14.43
CA TYR A 78 3.12 4.32 13.16
C TYR A 78 3.68 5.15 11.99
N GLU A 79 4.31 6.28 12.28
CA GLU A 79 4.97 7.11 11.29
C GLU A 79 6.06 6.32 10.57
N TYR A 80 6.28 6.65 9.30
CA TYR A 80 7.35 6.05 8.53
C TYR A 80 8.71 6.30 9.22
N GLU A 81 9.39 5.22 9.57
CA GLU A 81 10.75 5.25 10.10
C GLU A 81 11.71 4.67 9.05
N GLU A 82 12.60 5.50 8.52
CA GLU A 82 13.54 5.10 7.47
C GLU A 82 14.48 3.95 7.92
N SER A 83 14.90 3.96 9.19
CA SER A 83 15.77 2.92 9.74
C SER A 83 15.08 1.56 9.78
N PHE A 84 13.79 1.54 10.11
CA PHE A 84 12.95 0.36 10.07
C PHE A 84 12.72 -0.10 8.63
N ALA A 85 12.38 0.82 7.72
CA ALA A 85 12.17 0.51 6.30
C ALA A 85 13.41 -0.13 5.64
N LYS A 86 14.62 0.35 5.95
CA LYS A 86 15.87 -0.25 5.47
C LYS A 86 16.07 -1.69 5.95
N LYS A 87 15.70 -2.00 7.21
CA LYS A 87 15.71 -3.39 7.69
C LYS A 87 14.68 -4.24 6.96
N MET A 88 13.48 -3.71 6.73
CA MET A 88 12.43 -4.40 5.98
C MET A 88 12.86 -4.73 4.56
N MET A 89 13.58 -3.83 3.89
CA MET A 89 14.18 -4.09 2.57
C MET A 89 15.21 -5.24 2.60
N GLY A 90 16.03 -5.32 3.65
CA GLY A 90 16.95 -6.46 3.82
C GLY A 90 16.20 -7.78 4.01
N ILE A 91 15.17 -7.77 4.88
CA ILE A 91 14.34 -8.96 5.15
C ILE A 91 13.60 -9.41 3.90
N SER A 92 13.12 -8.45 3.10
CA SER A 92 12.41 -8.73 1.87
C SER A 92 13.33 -9.44 0.86
N GLY A 93 14.60 -9.03 0.77
CA GLY A 93 15.64 -9.69 -0.04
C GLY A 93 16.03 -11.09 0.45
N ALA A 94 15.82 -11.41 1.73
CA ALA A 94 16.10 -12.74 2.27
C ALA A 94 15.27 -13.88 1.62
N ALA A 95 14.19 -13.54 0.91
CA ALA A 95 13.38 -14.52 0.19
C ALA A 95 14.06 -15.03 -1.10
N TYR A 96 15.09 -14.34 -1.61
CA TYR A 96 15.88 -14.73 -2.79
C TYR A 96 17.05 -15.67 -2.48
N THR A 97 17.36 -15.92 -1.21
CA THR A 97 18.43 -16.85 -0.85
C THR A 97 17.87 -18.23 -0.50
N SER A 98 18.64 -19.28 -0.78
CA SER A 98 18.39 -20.63 -0.28
C SER A 98 18.66 -20.78 1.22
N LYS A 99 19.21 -19.74 1.87
CA LYS A 99 19.50 -19.70 3.30
C LYS A 99 18.92 -18.47 4.02
N PRO A 100 17.58 -18.27 4.05
CA PRO A 100 16.98 -17.07 4.65
C PRO A 100 17.34 -16.89 6.13
N ASN A 101 17.58 -17.99 6.86
CA ASN A 101 17.93 -17.93 8.28
C ASN A 101 19.25 -17.20 8.57
N GLU A 102 20.27 -17.40 7.72
CA GLU A 102 21.57 -16.73 7.87
C GLU A 102 21.40 -15.22 7.63
N CYS A 103 20.67 -14.87 6.56
CA CYS A 103 20.34 -13.49 6.25
C CYS A 103 19.52 -12.80 7.36
N LEU A 104 18.44 -13.43 7.82
CA LEU A 104 17.56 -12.88 8.86
C LEU A 104 18.32 -12.56 10.16
N LYS A 105 19.20 -13.47 10.59
CA LYS A 105 20.01 -13.27 11.81
C LYS A 105 20.96 -12.08 11.71
N ASN A 106 21.43 -11.76 10.50
CA ASN A 106 22.31 -10.63 10.25
C ASN A 106 21.54 -9.30 10.17
N ILE A 107 20.27 -9.32 9.77
CA ILE A 107 19.47 -8.09 9.60
C ILE A 107 18.76 -7.70 10.90
N ILE A 108 18.20 -8.67 11.61
CA ILE A 108 17.31 -8.37 12.73
C ILE A 108 17.52 -9.29 13.94
N HIS A 109 17.59 -8.67 15.11
CA HIS A 109 17.84 -9.37 16.36
C HIS A 109 16.73 -10.36 16.71
N GLY A 110 17.14 -11.49 17.29
CA GLY A 110 16.21 -12.55 17.73
C GLY A 110 15.46 -13.24 16.60
N ALA A 111 15.88 -13.04 15.34
CA ALA A 111 15.22 -13.63 14.19
C ALA A 111 15.56 -15.12 14.04
N THR A 112 14.54 -15.91 13.74
CA THR A 112 14.67 -17.32 13.39
C THR A 112 13.74 -17.64 12.23
N LEU A 113 14.26 -18.40 11.26
CA LEU A 113 13.43 -19.00 10.23
C LEU A 113 12.55 -20.09 10.86
N LYS A 114 11.26 -20.09 10.51
CA LYS A 114 10.29 -21.12 10.92
C LYS A 114 9.91 -22.02 9.75
N LYS A 115 9.65 -21.41 8.59
CA LYS A 115 9.30 -22.13 7.38
C LYS A 115 9.81 -21.39 6.16
N GLN A 116 10.34 -22.12 5.18
CA GLN A 116 10.46 -21.64 3.80
C GLN A 116 9.61 -22.55 2.92
N VAL A 117 8.96 -21.96 1.93
CA VAL A 117 8.17 -22.65 0.91
C VAL A 117 8.70 -22.18 -0.43
N THR A 118 9.09 -23.13 -1.27
CA THR A 118 9.44 -22.89 -2.67
C THR A 118 8.58 -23.81 -3.51
N VAL A 119 7.90 -23.24 -4.50
CA VAL A 119 6.97 -23.94 -5.37
C VAL A 119 7.16 -23.46 -6.81
N GLN A 120 7.03 -24.38 -7.75
CA GLN A 120 6.97 -24.02 -9.16
C GLN A 120 5.68 -23.22 -9.41
N CYS A 121 5.83 -21.98 -9.88
CA CYS A 121 4.69 -21.09 -10.11
C CYS A 121 4.50 -20.69 -11.57
N ASP A 122 5.48 -20.96 -12.44
CA ASP A 122 5.33 -20.91 -13.89
C ASP A 122 5.84 -22.19 -14.58
N SER A 123 5.40 -22.37 -15.82
CA SER A 123 5.63 -23.50 -16.70
C SER A 123 7.06 -23.63 -17.25
N GLU A 124 7.92 -22.63 -17.06
CA GLU A 124 9.29 -22.56 -17.57
C GLU A 124 10.34 -22.62 -16.43
N ASP A 125 10.24 -23.60 -15.53
CA ASP A 125 11.19 -23.84 -14.40
C ASP A 125 11.36 -22.68 -13.39
N ASP A 126 10.37 -21.81 -13.36
CA ASP A 126 10.38 -20.58 -12.59
C ASP A 126 9.70 -20.78 -11.21
N ASP A 127 10.51 -20.69 -10.15
CA ASP A 127 10.08 -20.92 -8.78
C ASP A 127 9.65 -19.63 -8.08
N CYS A 128 8.50 -19.71 -7.40
CA CYS A 128 8.09 -18.73 -6.40
C CYS A 128 8.52 -19.22 -5.02
N SER A 129 8.96 -18.30 -4.16
CA SER A 129 9.35 -18.66 -2.80
C SER A 129 8.86 -17.63 -1.79
N GLY A 130 8.65 -18.10 -0.57
CA GLY A 130 8.39 -17.25 0.58
C GLY A 130 8.83 -17.92 1.86
N PHE A 131 8.96 -17.14 2.92
CA PHE A 131 9.30 -17.65 4.23
C PHE A 131 8.48 -17.01 5.35
N VAL A 132 8.39 -17.75 6.45
CA VAL A 132 7.89 -17.30 7.74
C VAL A 132 9.04 -17.29 8.73
N GLY A 133 9.31 -16.12 9.30
CA GLY A 133 10.27 -15.90 10.37
C GLY A 133 9.59 -15.42 11.65
N LEU A 134 10.32 -15.49 12.75
CA LEU A 134 9.88 -14.97 14.05
C LEU A 134 11.04 -14.18 14.67
N SER A 135 10.78 -12.95 15.10
CA SER A 135 11.68 -12.18 15.97
C SER A 135 11.10 -12.11 17.38
N SER A 136 11.76 -12.77 18.33
CA SER A 136 11.36 -12.70 19.75
C SER A 136 11.70 -11.35 20.39
N TYR A 137 12.73 -10.65 19.88
CA TYR A 137 13.14 -9.34 20.35
C TYR A 137 12.12 -8.26 19.97
N TYR A 138 11.73 -8.22 18.70
CA TYR A 138 10.76 -7.26 18.19
C TYR A 138 9.31 -7.69 18.39
N LYS A 139 9.08 -8.92 18.90
CA LYS A 139 7.75 -9.53 19.00
C LYS A 139 7.02 -9.47 17.66
N ALA A 140 7.66 -9.97 16.60
CA ALA A 140 7.14 -9.91 15.24
C ALA A 140 7.15 -11.28 14.56
N ILE A 141 6.08 -11.59 13.85
CA ILE A 141 5.97 -12.68 12.89
C ILE A 141 6.22 -12.06 11.51
N ILE A 142 7.23 -12.57 10.80
CA ILE A 142 7.75 -11.97 9.58
C ILE A 142 7.37 -12.86 8.41
N LEU A 143 6.68 -12.31 7.42
CA LEU A 143 6.34 -12.97 6.17
C LEU A 143 7.07 -12.23 5.06
N SER A 144 7.82 -12.96 4.25
CA SER A 144 8.43 -12.41 3.04
C SER A 144 8.13 -13.32 1.87
N PHE A 145 7.71 -12.71 0.78
CA PHE A 145 7.46 -13.37 -0.50
C PHE A 145 8.43 -12.80 -1.53
N ARG A 146 8.97 -13.65 -2.40
CA ARG A 146 9.64 -13.22 -3.63
C ARG A 146 8.82 -13.63 -4.85
N GLY A 147 8.92 -12.81 -5.88
CA GLY A 147 8.54 -13.23 -7.23
C GLY A 147 9.54 -14.24 -7.81
N THR A 148 9.29 -14.58 -9.07
CA THR A 148 10.03 -15.52 -9.90
C THR A 148 11.51 -15.15 -10.10
N ASP A 149 12.38 -16.16 -10.21
CA ASP A 149 13.83 -16.05 -10.44
C ASP A 149 14.18 -15.90 -11.94
N GLY A 150 13.71 -14.83 -12.56
CA GLY A 150 13.89 -14.61 -14.02
C GLY A 150 13.35 -13.26 -14.53
N PHE A 151 13.02 -12.35 -13.61
CA PHE A 151 12.04 -11.27 -13.78
C PHE A 151 12.53 -10.05 -14.62
N THR A 152 13.72 -10.07 -15.22
CA THR A 152 14.44 -8.84 -15.58
C THR A 152 14.16 -8.24 -16.96
N GLN A 153 13.60 -8.98 -17.93
CA GLN A 153 13.28 -8.38 -19.24
C GLN A 153 11.79 -8.38 -19.59
N LEU A 154 11.03 -9.40 -19.18
CA LEU A 154 9.62 -9.51 -19.57
C LEU A 154 8.70 -8.55 -18.83
N VAL A 155 9.00 -8.09 -17.61
CA VAL A 155 8.00 -7.38 -16.77
C VAL A 155 7.67 -5.99 -17.27
N VAL A 156 8.58 -5.35 -18.00
CA VAL A 156 8.32 -4.03 -18.59
C VAL A 156 7.43 -4.16 -19.83
N GLU A 157 7.58 -5.22 -20.65
CA GLU A 157 6.75 -5.46 -21.84
C GLU A 157 5.49 -6.29 -21.54
N ALA A 158 5.53 -7.16 -20.53
CA ALA A 158 4.46 -8.07 -20.12
C ALA A 158 3.58 -7.52 -19.00
N ALA A 159 3.92 -6.41 -18.33
CA ALA A 159 3.02 -5.80 -17.35
C ALA A 159 1.59 -5.64 -17.91
N GLU A 160 1.43 -5.13 -19.13
CA GLU A 160 0.11 -5.02 -19.76
C GLU A 160 -0.61 -6.38 -19.90
N SER A 161 0.13 -7.44 -20.27
CA SER A 161 -0.40 -8.80 -20.43
C SER A 161 -0.67 -9.51 -19.09
N VAL A 162 0.19 -9.32 -18.08
CA VAL A 162 0.09 -9.87 -16.72
C VAL A 162 -1.08 -9.23 -15.97
N PHE A 163 -1.33 -7.93 -16.19
CA PHE A 163 -2.47 -7.22 -15.58
C PHE A 163 -3.78 -7.36 -16.38
N SER A 164 -3.75 -7.96 -17.57
CA SER A 164 -4.92 -8.11 -18.44
C SER A 164 -6.00 -9.00 -17.81
N LYS A 165 -5.61 -10.17 -17.28
CA LYS A 165 -6.53 -11.11 -16.64
C LYS A 165 -6.62 -10.81 -15.16
N LYS A 166 -7.82 -10.47 -14.69
CA LYS A 166 -8.09 -10.15 -13.29
C LYS A 166 -9.03 -11.17 -12.67
N VAL A 167 -8.81 -11.47 -11.40
CA VAL A 167 -9.66 -12.34 -10.57
C VAL A 167 -10.24 -11.53 -9.42
N SER A 168 -11.49 -11.81 -9.07
CA SER A 168 -12.12 -11.21 -7.89
C SER A 168 -11.56 -11.83 -6.62
N VAL A 169 -11.34 -10.99 -5.61
CA VAL A 169 -10.85 -11.43 -4.29
C VAL A 169 -11.92 -11.27 -3.22
N ILE A 170 -11.83 -12.10 -2.19
CA ILE A 170 -12.67 -12.00 -1.00
C ILE A 170 -12.36 -10.66 -0.32
N GLY A 171 -13.38 -9.85 -0.06
CA GLY A 171 -13.23 -8.47 0.43
C GLY A 171 -13.46 -7.39 -0.63
N GLY A 172 -13.65 -7.77 -1.89
CA GLY A 172 -13.95 -6.85 -2.99
C GLY A 172 -12.73 -6.46 -3.82
N GLY A 173 -12.99 -5.89 -4.99
CA GLY A 173 -11.95 -5.55 -5.96
C GLY A 173 -11.52 -6.72 -6.85
N LYS A 174 -10.55 -6.44 -7.73
CA LYS A 174 -9.95 -7.43 -8.64
C LYS A 174 -8.44 -7.27 -8.64
N VAL A 175 -7.72 -8.38 -8.58
CA VAL A 175 -6.25 -8.42 -8.67
C VAL A 175 -5.83 -9.14 -9.94
N SER A 176 -4.59 -8.92 -10.40
CA SER A 176 -4.04 -9.72 -11.51
C SER A 176 -4.04 -11.20 -11.13
N LYS A 177 -4.47 -12.05 -12.07
CA LYS A 177 -4.47 -13.50 -11.90
C LYS A 177 -3.07 -14.04 -11.60
N TYR A 178 -2.05 -13.48 -12.23
CA TYR A 178 -0.66 -13.91 -12.04
C TYR A 178 -0.23 -13.80 -10.57
N PHE A 179 -0.38 -12.61 -9.97
CA PHE A 179 -0.02 -12.41 -8.56
C PHE A 179 -0.92 -13.22 -7.62
N TYR A 180 -2.19 -13.40 -7.96
CA TYR A 180 -3.10 -14.24 -7.18
C TYR A 180 -2.67 -15.70 -7.16
N ASP A 181 -2.36 -16.27 -8.33
CA ASP A 181 -1.94 -17.67 -8.43
C ASP A 181 -0.58 -17.87 -7.74
N ALA A 182 0.41 -17.00 -8.01
CA ALA A 182 1.73 -17.08 -7.39
C ALA A 182 1.66 -16.98 -5.85
N PHE A 183 0.92 -15.99 -5.32
CA PHE A 183 0.68 -15.86 -3.89
C PHE A 183 0.04 -17.13 -3.32
N ASN A 184 -1.03 -17.62 -3.95
CA ASN A 184 -1.76 -18.78 -3.44
C ASN A 184 -0.95 -20.07 -3.47
N SER A 185 -0.11 -20.28 -4.47
CA SER A 185 0.78 -21.44 -4.53
C SER A 185 1.73 -21.47 -3.33
N VAL A 186 2.35 -20.34 -3.00
CA VAL A 186 3.25 -20.24 -1.84
C VAL A 186 2.46 -20.30 -0.52
N TRP A 187 1.34 -19.57 -0.46
CA TRP A 187 0.49 -19.48 0.74
C TRP A 187 -0.09 -20.84 1.16
N SER A 188 -0.67 -21.56 0.19
CA SER A 188 -1.24 -22.90 0.39
C SER A 188 -0.17 -24.00 0.48
N GLY A 189 1.05 -23.78 -0.01
CA GLY A 189 2.20 -24.68 0.15
C GLY A 189 2.74 -24.83 1.58
N GLY A 190 2.08 -24.22 2.55
CA GLY A 190 2.33 -24.42 3.99
C GLY A 190 2.60 -23.15 4.79
N MET A 191 2.76 -22.00 4.13
CA MET A 191 2.94 -20.72 4.84
C MET A 191 1.71 -20.37 5.68
N MET A 192 0.49 -20.55 5.15
CA MET A 192 -0.74 -20.26 5.88
C MET A 192 -0.81 -21.00 7.22
N ALA A 193 -0.51 -22.30 7.21
CA ALA A 193 -0.56 -23.13 8.42
C ALA A 193 0.46 -22.66 9.47
N GLU A 194 1.68 -22.34 9.05
CA GLU A 194 2.73 -21.83 9.95
C GLU A 194 2.34 -20.48 10.55
N VAL A 195 1.81 -19.56 9.73
CA VAL A 195 1.36 -18.24 10.19
C VAL A 195 0.23 -18.36 11.20
N LEU A 196 -0.77 -19.21 10.93
CA LEU A 196 -1.87 -19.45 11.87
C LEU A 196 -1.37 -20.02 13.19
N SER A 197 -0.46 -21.01 13.14
CA SER A 197 0.18 -21.59 14.32
C SER A 197 0.91 -20.53 15.16
N LEU A 198 1.75 -19.70 14.54
CA LEU A 198 2.49 -18.64 15.22
C LEU A 198 1.57 -17.53 15.76
N ARG A 199 0.51 -17.15 15.03
CA ARG A 199 -0.47 -16.16 15.50
C ARG A 199 -1.23 -16.67 16.73
N SER A 200 -1.54 -17.97 16.78
CA SER A 200 -2.13 -18.58 17.97
C SER A 200 -1.17 -18.64 19.15
N ALA A 201 0.11 -18.95 18.91
CA ALA A 201 1.13 -19.04 19.95
C ALA A 201 1.59 -17.66 20.48
N TYR A 202 1.57 -16.64 19.62
CA TYR A 202 2.07 -15.30 19.91
C TYR A 202 1.04 -14.21 19.52
N PRO A 203 -0.12 -14.14 20.21
CA PRO A 203 -1.22 -13.25 19.82
C PRO A 203 -0.89 -11.76 19.92
N SER A 204 0.09 -11.39 20.75
CA SER A 204 0.56 -10.02 20.91
C SER A 204 1.66 -9.61 19.93
N TYR A 205 2.15 -10.52 19.10
CA TYR A 205 3.19 -10.21 18.14
C TYR A 205 2.60 -9.46 16.94
N GLU A 206 3.38 -8.55 16.36
CA GLU A 206 3.04 -7.89 15.11
C GLU A 206 3.17 -8.85 13.93
N LEU A 207 2.48 -8.54 12.84
CA LEU A 207 2.60 -9.26 11.58
C LEU A 207 3.24 -8.33 10.55
N TRP A 208 4.46 -8.63 10.13
CA TRP A 208 5.16 -7.87 9.11
C TRP A 208 5.08 -8.65 7.80
N VAL A 209 4.52 -8.01 6.76
CA VAL A 209 4.32 -8.63 5.45
C VAL A 209 5.13 -7.86 4.42
N LEU A 210 5.99 -8.59 3.73
CA LEU A 210 6.97 -8.05 2.81
C LEU A 210 6.87 -8.78 1.47
N PHE A 211 7.02 -8.03 0.39
CA PHE A 211 7.08 -8.58 -0.95
C PHE A 211 8.22 -7.90 -1.70
N THR A 212 9.02 -8.67 -2.41
CA THR A 212 10.09 -8.13 -3.25
C THR A 212 9.91 -8.59 -4.70
N PRO A 213 9.72 -7.65 -5.64
CA PRO A 213 9.64 -7.96 -7.07
C PRO A 213 11.00 -8.02 -7.76
N LEU A 214 12.02 -7.36 -7.20
CA LEU A 214 13.37 -7.27 -7.77
C LEU A 214 14.33 -8.14 -6.95
N GLN A 215 15.27 -8.80 -7.63
CA GLN A 215 16.26 -9.69 -7.02
C GLN A 215 17.28 -8.92 -6.17
N ILE A 216 16.84 -8.49 -4.99
CA ILE A 216 17.70 -7.94 -3.93
C ILE A 216 18.24 -9.14 -3.17
N VAL A 217 19.49 -9.51 -3.46
CA VAL A 217 20.13 -10.66 -2.82
C VAL A 217 20.82 -10.20 -1.55
N CYS A 218 20.49 -10.87 -0.46
CA CYS A 218 21.24 -10.77 0.78
C CYS A 218 22.59 -11.46 0.60
N ASN A 219 23.69 -10.70 0.57
CA ASN A 219 25.03 -11.28 0.62
C ASN A 219 25.30 -11.77 2.03
N ILE A 220 25.42 -13.09 2.15
CA ILE A 220 25.73 -13.80 3.40
C ILE A 220 27.24 -13.94 3.53
#